data_AF-A0A7S7UNB4-F1
#
_entry.id   AF-A0A7S7UNB4-F1
#
_cell.length_a   1.000
_cell.length_b   1.000
_cell.length_c   1.000
_cell.angle_alpha   90.00
_cell.angle_beta   90.00
_cell.angle_gamma   90.00
#
_symmetry.space_group_name_H-M   'P 1'
#
loop_
_entity.id
_entity.type
_entity.pdbx_description
1 polymer ?
#
loop_
_entity_poly.entity_id
_entity_poly.type
_entity_poly.pdbx_seq_one_letter_code
_entity_poly.pdbx_strand_id
1 'polypeptide(L)'
;MSARAKLIGLFVTAALFTAAPLSFHYSPMATVAVSVDTAEARVGRPLTPMSVAGVNRRVHRRAYYGAAAAGAAAYGAYGYRRACGYYPYPPCY
;
A
#
# COMPACT_ATOMS: atom_id res chain seq x y z
N MET A 1 -25.06 -27.78 -31.09
CA MET A 1 -24.73 -27.11 -29.81
C MET A 1 -25.44 -25.76 -29.77
N SER A 2 -26.31 -25.53 -28.79
CA SER A 2 -27.05 -24.28 -28.63
C SER A 2 -26.10 -23.11 -28.32
N ALA A 3 -26.42 -21.90 -28.77
CA ALA A 3 -25.58 -20.71 -28.56
C ALA A 3 -25.29 -20.46 -27.06
N ARG A 4 -26.26 -20.77 -26.18
CA ARG A 4 -26.14 -20.66 -24.73
C ARG A 4 -25.09 -21.62 -24.15
N ALA A 5 -24.98 -22.85 -24.67
CA ALA A 5 -23.97 -23.81 -24.21
C ALA A 5 -22.55 -23.37 -24.59
N LYS A 6 -22.37 -22.77 -25.77
CA LYS A 6 -21.08 -22.20 -26.19
C LYS A 6 -20.67 -21.01 -25.31
N LEU A 7 -21.64 -20.16 -24.97
CA LEU A 7 -21.43 -18.96 -24.16
C LEU A 7 -21.03 -19.32 -22.72
N ILE A 8 -21.71 -20.30 -22.11
CA ILE A 8 -21.34 -20.83 -20.79
C ILE A 8 -19.94 -21.44 -20.82
N GLY A 9 -19.62 -22.24 -21.84
CA GLY A 9 -18.27 -22.81 -21.99
C GLY A 9 -17.17 -21.75 -22.04
N LEU A 10 -17.41 -20.65 -22.78
CA LEU A 10 -16.47 -19.53 -22.87
C LEU A 10 -16.27 -18.81 -21.53
N PHE A 11 -17.34 -18.56 -20.77
CA PHE A 11 -17.21 -17.93 -19.46
C PHE A 11 -16.45 -18.80 -18.46
N VAL A 12 -16.69 -20.11 -18.48
CA VAL A 12 -15.99 -21.06 -17.60
C VAL A 12 -14.49 -21.11 -17.94
N THR A 13 -14.13 -21.20 -19.22
CA THR A 13 -12.71 -21.23 -19.62
C THR A 13 -12.01 -19.91 -19.32
N ALA A 14 -12.67 -18.77 -19.56
CA ALA A 14 -12.12 -17.45 -19.24
C ALA A 14 -11.88 -17.28 -17.74
N ALA A 15 -12.85 -17.64 -16.89
CA ALA A 15 -12.69 -17.56 -15.44
C ALA A 15 -11.52 -18.41 -14.94
N LEU A 16 -11.36 -19.63 -15.48
CA LEU A 16 -10.26 -20.53 -15.11
C LEU A 16 -8.89 -19.95 -15.47
N PHE A 17 -8.76 -19.34 -16.66
CA PHE A 17 -7.52 -18.69 -17.10
C PHE A 17 -7.16 -17.46 -16.27
N THR A 18 -8.15 -16.73 -15.76
CA THR A 18 -7.88 -15.55 -14.91
C THR A 18 -7.45 -15.91 -13.49
N ALA A 19 -7.83 -17.09 -12.99
CA ALA A 19 -7.57 -17.50 -11.61
C ALA A 19 -6.27 -18.31 -11.44
N ALA A 20 -5.81 -19.02 -12.48
CA ALA A 20 -4.63 -19.87 -12.41
C ALA A 20 -3.37 -19.12 -12.88
N PRO A 21 -2.36 -18.89 -12.01
CA PRO A 21 -1.06 -18.37 -12.44
C PRO A 21 -0.29 -19.49 -13.16
N LEU A 22 -0.49 -19.59 -14.48
CA LEU A 22 0.21 -20.55 -15.34
C LEU A 22 1.45 -19.87 -15.94
N SER A 23 2.62 -20.46 -15.73
CA SER A 23 3.86 -20.07 -16.39
C SER A 23 4.25 -21.10 -17.44
N PHE A 24 4.58 -20.62 -18.65
CA PHE A 24 5.06 -21.45 -19.75
C PHE A 24 6.59 -21.39 -19.78
N HIS A 25 7.25 -22.54 -19.57
CA HIS A 25 8.69 -22.65 -19.70
C HIS A 25 9.03 -23.39 -21.01
N TYR A 26 9.72 -22.71 -21.93
CA TYR A 26 10.17 -23.30 -23.18
C TYR A 26 11.57 -23.90 -22.99
N SER A 27 11.68 -25.23 -23.02
CA SER A 27 12.95 -25.95 -22.92
C SER A 27 13.51 -26.26 -24.32
N PRO A 28 14.83 -26.10 -24.56
CA PRO A 28 15.46 -26.33 -25.88
C PRO A 28 15.38 -27.78 -26.39
N MET A 29 14.88 -28.73 -25.60
CA MET A 29 14.57 -30.12 -26.02
C MET A 29 13.10 -30.31 -26.48
N ALA A 30 12.51 -29.30 -27.12
CA ALA A 30 11.20 -29.38 -27.78
C ALA A 30 10.02 -29.89 -26.91
N THR A 31 10.06 -29.64 -25.61
CA THR A 31 8.96 -29.97 -24.68
C THR A 31 8.45 -28.70 -24.01
N VAL A 32 7.17 -28.39 -24.24
CA VAL A 32 6.48 -27.26 -23.58
C VAL A 32 6.02 -27.74 -22.21
N ALA A 33 6.60 -27.18 -21.15
CA ALA A 33 6.20 -27.48 -19.78
C ALA A 33 5.25 -26.37 -19.27
N VAL A 34 4.11 -26.78 -18.70
CA VAL A 34 3.16 -25.91 -18.02
C VAL A 34 3.35 -26.10 -16.51
N SER A 35 3.75 -25.05 -15.81
CA SER A 35 3.85 -25.05 -14.34
C SER A 35 2.80 -24.15 -13.71
N VAL A 36 2.29 -24.60 -12.56
CA VAL A 36 1.41 -23.80 -11.70
C VAL A 36 2.29 -23.09 -10.67
N ASP A 37 2.30 -21.76 -10.69
CA ASP A 37 3.10 -20.97 -9.76
C ASP A 37 2.37 -20.80 -8.42
N THR A 38 2.99 -21.21 -7.31
CA THR A 38 2.39 -21.11 -5.98
C THR A 38 2.88 -19.86 -5.26
N ALA A 39 2.05 -18.81 -5.23
CA ALA A 39 2.33 -17.61 -4.44
C ALA A 39 1.90 -17.80 -2.98
N GLU A 40 2.83 -18.17 -2.09
CA GLU A 40 2.54 -18.31 -0.66
C GLU A 40 2.56 -16.94 0.04
N ALA A 41 1.36 -16.41 0.36
CA ALA A 41 1.22 -15.17 1.11
C ALA A 41 1.49 -15.38 2.60
N ARG A 42 2.77 -15.41 2.98
CA ARG A 42 3.18 -15.52 4.39
C ARG A 42 2.96 -14.21 5.16
N VAL A 43 2.01 -14.24 6.09
CA VAL A 43 1.76 -13.15 7.06
C VAL A 43 2.89 -13.11 8.09
N GLY A 44 3.30 -11.90 8.50
CA GLY A 44 4.32 -11.72 9.55
C GLY A 44 5.77 -11.81 9.10
N ARG A 45 6.06 -12.20 7.85
CA ARG A 45 7.43 -12.20 7.33
C ARG A 45 8.03 -10.79 7.41
N PRO A 46 9.24 -10.61 7.98
CA PRO A 46 9.88 -9.30 8.04
C PRO A 46 9.91 -8.65 6.65
N LEU A 47 9.62 -7.35 6.58
CA LEU A 47 9.55 -6.55 5.35
C LEU A 47 8.36 -6.83 4.40
N THR A 48 7.39 -7.66 4.76
CA THR A 48 6.14 -7.78 3.98
C THR A 48 5.09 -6.77 4.44
N PRO A 49 4.08 -6.45 3.60
CA PRO A 49 3.02 -5.49 3.94
C PRO A 49 2.32 -5.83 5.27
N MET A 50 2.08 -7.13 5.50
CA MET A 50 1.42 -7.69 6.67
C MET A 50 2.39 -8.08 7.79
N SER A 51 3.39 -7.23 8.07
CA SER A 51 4.30 -7.39 9.21
C SER A 51 3.92 -6.45 10.35
N VAL A 52 3.62 -6.99 11.54
CA VAL A 52 3.26 -6.22 12.76
C VAL A 52 4.37 -5.23 13.14
N ALA A 53 5.62 -5.69 13.13
CA ALA A 53 6.78 -4.82 13.41
C ALA A 53 6.93 -3.72 12.35
N GLY A 54 6.59 -3.99 11.09
CA GLY A 54 6.57 -3.00 10.02
C GLY A 54 5.46 -1.96 10.20
N VAL A 55 4.26 -2.39 10.59
CA VAL A 55 3.12 -1.50 10.90
C VAL A 55 3.49 -0.58 12.06
N ASN A 56 4.05 -1.11 13.14
CA ASN A 56 4.42 -0.31 14.31
C ASN A 56 5.40 0.82 13.94
N ARG A 57 6.45 0.50 13.18
CA ARG A 57 7.40 1.52 12.67
C ARG A 57 6.71 2.58 11.79
N ARG A 58 5.75 2.19 10.93
CA ARG A 58 5.00 3.12 10.07
C ARG A 58 4.08 4.04 10.89
N VAL A 59 3.41 3.51 11.91
CA VAL A 59 2.53 4.28 12.80
C VAL A 59 3.36 5.31 13.56
N HIS A 60 4.46 4.91 14.20
CA HIS A 60 5.32 5.84 14.94
C HIS A 60 5.88 6.95 14.05
N ARG A 61 6.35 6.61 12.83
CA ARG A 61 6.84 7.61 11.89
C ARG A 61 5.74 8.61 11.50
N ARG A 62 4.53 8.14 11.19
CA ARG A 62 3.38 9.00 10.87
C ARG A 62 2.96 9.87 12.04
N ALA A 63 2.92 9.31 13.25
CA ALA A 63 2.59 10.04 14.46
C ALA A 63 3.61 11.15 14.76
N TYR A 64 4.91 10.88 14.59
CA TYR A 64 5.95 11.89 14.77
C TYR A 64 5.81 13.05 13.78
N TYR A 65 5.63 12.76 12.49
CA TYR A 65 5.42 13.81 11.48
C TYR A 65 4.11 14.58 11.70
N GLY A 66 3.03 13.88 12.08
CA GLY A 66 1.75 14.51 12.41
C GLY A 66 1.84 15.43 13.63
N ALA A 67 2.53 14.98 14.69
CA ALA A 67 2.78 15.77 15.88
C ALA A 67 3.69 16.98 15.60
N ALA A 68 4.73 16.80 14.79
CA ALA A 68 5.60 17.91 14.38
C ALA A 68 4.85 18.96 13.55
N ALA A 69 3.99 18.53 12.61
CA ALA A 69 3.15 19.44 11.84
C ALA A 69 2.14 20.17 12.73
N ALA A 70 1.50 19.48 13.68
CA ALA A 70 0.59 20.09 14.65
C ALA A 70 1.30 21.08 15.57
N GLY A 71 2.51 20.74 16.05
CA GLY A 71 3.34 21.63 16.85
C GLY A 71 3.79 22.86 16.07
N ALA A 72 4.19 22.71 14.81
CA ALA A 72 4.53 23.82 13.93
C ALA A 72 3.33 24.74 13.63
N ALA A 73 2.14 24.17 13.41
CA ALA A 73 0.91 24.93 13.23
C ALA A 73 0.52 25.69 14.52
N ALA A 74 0.63 25.04 15.68
CA ALA A 74 0.37 25.67 16.97
C ALA A 74 1.37 26.79 17.27
N TYR A 75 2.67 26.58 16.99
CA TYR A 75 3.69 27.60 17.15
C TYR A 75 3.51 28.77 16.16
N GLY A 76 3.15 28.48 14.91
CA GLY A 76 2.82 29.50 13.92
C GLY A 76 1.59 30.33 14.31
N ALA A 77 0.56 29.69 14.87
CA ALA A 77 -0.61 30.38 15.41
C ALA A 77 -0.28 31.22 16.65
N TYR A 78 0.61 30.73 17.53
CA TYR A 78 1.07 31.48 18.70
C TYR A 78 1.95 32.66 18.30
N GLY A 79 2.85 32.49 17.33
CA GLY A 79 3.66 33.58 16.76
C GLY A 79 2.85 34.63 16.00
N TYR A 80 1.63 34.30 15.56
CA TYR A 80 0.69 35.26 14.96
C TYR A 80 0.04 36.17 16.00
N ARG A 81 0.00 35.78 17.28
CA ARG A 81 -0.22 36.75 18.37
C ARG A 81 1.08 37.52 18.51
N ARG A 82 1.16 38.70 17.87
CA ARG A 82 2.23 39.67 18.13
C ARG A 82 2.41 39.76 19.64
N ALA A 83 3.51 39.24 20.16
CA ALA A 83 3.95 39.62 21.48
C ALA A 83 4.11 41.14 21.40
N CYS A 84 3.34 41.84 22.21
CA CYS A 84 3.31 43.29 22.29
C CYS A 84 3.05 43.64 23.76
N GLY A 85 3.55 44.80 24.20
CA GLY A 85 3.34 45.26 25.58
C GLY A 85 4.36 44.79 26.64
N TYR A 86 5.47 44.14 26.26
CA TYR A 86 6.62 43.94 27.16
C TYR A 86 7.94 43.93 26.36
N TYR A 87 9.01 44.49 26.93
CA TYR A 87 10.33 44.57 26.29
C TYR A 87 10.87 43.15 25.97
N PRO A 88 11.34 42.84 24.74
CA PRO A 88 11.76 43.71 23.63
C PRO A 88 10.71 43.94 22.52
N TYR A 89 9.42 43.70 22.80
CA TYR A 89 8.36 43.76 21.79
C TYR A 89 7.68 45.14 21.68
N PRO A 90 7.17 45.51 20.48
CA PRO A 90 6.50 46.81 20.26
C PRO A 90 5.19 46.94 21.06
N PRO A 91 4.73 48.17 21.35
CA PRO A 91 3.45 48.43 22.02
C PRO A 91 2.24 48.02 21.16
N CYS A 92 1.13 47.64 21.79
CA CYS A 92 -0.04 47.01 21.15
C CYS A 92 -1.06 47.99 20.50
N TYR A 93 -0.68 49.24 20.22
CA TYR A 93 -1.60 50.23 19.62
C TYR A 93 -1.64 50.15 18.08
#